data_AF-A0A948MCA4-F1
#
_entry.id   AF-A0A948MCA4-F1
#
_cell.length_a   1.000
_cell.length_b   1.000
_cell.length_c   1.000
_cell.angle_alpha   90.00
_cell.angle_beta   90.00
_cell.angle_gamma   90.00
#
_symmetry.space_group_name_H-M   'P 1'
#
loop_
_entity.id
_entity.type
_entity.pdbx_description
1 polymer ?
#
loop_
_entity_poly.entity_id
_entity_poly.type
_entity_poly.pdbx_seq_one_letter_code
_entity_poly.pdbx_strand_id
1 'polypeptide(L)'
;MRRKDKLVNGEVYHVFNKSIAGYTIFNNDVEYLRMQNLLLYYQIKDTTRSFTQFIEANKIEHDDFSYEFSPFFKKGKKIIQLICYCIMPTHIHIGLKQLQDDGISIFMGNVLNSYSRYFNIKHKRKGPLWQGRFRNALIANDEQLLHLTRYIHLNPVTAYLVDRPEQWFFSSYEEFTNNTEKLNKLCRYEDILDIHSKEYKKFVEGAISYQRELAQSKHLLFDDEG
;
A
#
# COMPACT_ATOMS: atom_id res chain seq x y z
N MET A 1 -17.33 -8.75 -15.54
CA MET A 1 -17.18 -9.86 -14.58
C MET A 1 -17.23 -9.33 -13.14
N ARG A 2 -18.18 -9.76 -12.31
CA ARG A 2 -18.18 -9.44 -10.86
C ARG A 2 -17.08 -10.26 -10.16
N ARG A 3 -16.55 -9.77 -9.03
CA ARG A 3 -15.60 -10.51 -8.18
C ARG A 3 -16.32 -11.77 -7.66
N LYS A 4 -15.68 -12.95 -7.67
CA LYS A 4 -16.31 -14.22 -7.24
C LYS A 4 -16.66 -14.20 -5.75
N ASP A 5 -15.77 -13.66 -4.92
CA ASP A 5 -15.97 -13.55 -3.48
C ASP A 5 -16.23 -12.10 -3.06
N LYS A 6 -17.25 -11.92 -2.23
CA LYS A 6 -17.61 -10.62 -1.66
C LYS A 6 -16.60 -10.26 -0.57
N LEU A 7 -16.10 -9.03 -0.57
CA LEU A 7 -15.30 -8.51 0.55
C LEU A 7 -16.23 -8.22 1.73
N VAL A 8 -15.87 -8.69 2.91
CA VAL A 8 -16.72 -8.68 4.11
C VAL A 8 -16.19 -7.67 5.12
N ASN A 9 -17.09 -6.94 5.79
CA ASN A 9 -16.70 -5.99 6.84
C ASN A 9 -16.10 -6.72 8.04
N GLY A 10 -15.06 -6.16 8.63
CA GLY A 10 -14.30 -6.76 9.74
C GLY A 10 -13.16 -7.66 9.27
N GLU A 11 -13.22 -8.18 8.04
CA GLU A 11 -12.18 -9.06 7.50
C GLU A 11 -10.97 -8.29 6.96
N VAL A 12 -9.82 -8.96 7.00
CA VAL A 12 -8.54 -8.44 6.53
C VAL A 12 -8.14 -9.10 5.21
N TYR A 13 -7.63 -8.31 4.27
CA TYR A 13 -7.22 -8.78 2.96
C TYR A 13 -5.82 -8.28 2.62
N HIS A 14 -5.01 -9.17 2.04
CA HIS A 14 -3.90 -8.75 1.20
C HIS A 14 -4.46 -8.25 -0.12
N VAL A 15 -4.14 -7.02 -0.50
CA VAL A 15 -4.60 -6.37 -1.72
C VAL A 15 -3.39 -5.94 -2.53
N PHE A 16 -3.39 -6.22 -3.83
CA PHE A 16 -2.28 -5.85 -4.71
C PHE A 16 -2.70 -5.58 -6.14
N ASN A 17 -1.91 -4.78 -6.84
CA ASN A 17 -2.06 -4.56 -8.28
C ASN A 17 -0.69 -4.32 -8.92
N LYS A 18 -0.57 -4.71 -10.19
CA LYS A 18 0.66 -4.59 -11.00
C LYS A 18 0.42 -3.68 -12.19
N SER A 19 1.47 -3.00 -12.64
CA SER A 19 1.45 -2.27 -13.90
C SER A 19 1.34 -3.22 -15.08
N ILE A 20 0.76 -2.75 -16.18
CA ILE A 20 0.72 -3.53 -17.42
C ILE A 20 2.13 -3.78 -17.95
N ALA A 21 2.36 -4.98 -18.50
CA ALA A 21 3.64 -5.37 -19.11
C ALA A 21 4.89 -5.12 -18.23
N GLY A 22 4.74 -5.08 -16.89
CA GLY A 22 5.86 -4.82 -15.99
C GLY A 22 6.42 -3.40 -16.06
N TYR A 23 5.67 -2.43 -16.59
CA TYR A 23 6.11 -1.03 -16.68
C TYR A 23 6.51 -0.47 -15.31
N THR A 24 7.67 0.18 -15.23
CA THR A 24 7.98 1.02 -14.07
C THR A 24 7.08 2.25 -14.13
N ILE A 25 6.26 2.42 -13.09
CA ILE A 25 5.29 3.52 -12.98
C ILE A 25 5.61 4.44 -11.80
N PHE A 26 6.54 4.04 -10.94
CA PHE A 26 7.11 4.88 -9.88
C PHE A 26 8.60 5.11 -10.19
N ASN A 27 8.89 6.22 -10.88
CA ASN A 27 10.21 6.52 -11.46
C ASN A 27 11.04 7.47 -10.60
N ASN A 28 10.44 8.14 -9.62
CA ASN A 28 11.07 9.13 -8.76
C ASN A 28 10.26 9.25 -7.46
N ASP A 29 10.88 9.83 -6.43
CA ASP A 29 10.31 9.97 -5.09
C ASP A 29 8.95 10.68 -5.12
N VAL A 30 8.79 11.71 -5.96
CA VAL A 30 7.51 12.44 -6.11
C VAL A 30 6.37 11.50 -6.53
N GLU A 31 6.64 10.51 -7.38
CA GLU A 31 5.65 9.52 -7.81
C GLU A 31 5.28 8.53 -6.70
N TYR A 32 6.25 8.14 -5.86
CA TYR A 32 6.00 7.31 -4.69
C TYR A 32 5.22 8.07 -3.62
N LEU A 33 5.65 9.30 -3.30
CA LEU A 33 4.99 10.21 -2.36
C LEU A 33 3.56 10.49 -2.80
N ARG A 34 3.33 10.73 -4.10
CA ARG A 34 1.99 10.88 -4.66
C ARG A 34 1.12 9.68 -4.33
N MET A 35 1.62 8.45 -4.43
CA MET A 35 0.85 7.26 -4.09
C MET A 35 0.59 7.15 -2.59
N GLN A 36 1.58 7.38 -1.73
CA GLN A 36 1.38 7.42 -0.27
C GLN A 36 0.28 8.42 0.12
N ASN A 37 0.27 9.60 -0.50
CA ASN A 37 -0.76 10.60 -0.24
C ASN A 37 -2.15 10.16 -0.70
N LEU A 38 -2.26 9.44 -1.81
CA LEU A 38 -3.53 8.85 -2.25
C LEU A 38 -4.02 7.75 -1.28
N LEU A 39 -3.11 6.91 -0.78
CA LEU A 39 -3.42 5.88 0.23
C LEU A 39 -3.91 6.51 1.53
N LEU A 40 -3.38 7.66 1.93
CA LEU A 40 -3.85 8.41 3.08
C LEU A 40 -5.21 9.08 2.80
N TYR A 41 -5.33 9.74 1.64
CA TYR A 41 -6.52 10.53 1.26
C TYR A 41 -7.81 9.71 1.17
N TYR A 42 -7.77 8.59 0.47
CA TYR A 42 -8.99 7.85 0.16
C TYR A 42 -9.47 6.91 1.26
N GLN A 43 -8.85 6.91 2.45
CA GLN A 43 -9.33 6.10 3.58
C GLN A 43 -10.72 6.54 4.08
N ILE A 44 -11.23 7.71 3.66
CA ILE A 44 -12.50 8.31 4.08
C ILE A 44 -13.47 8.35 2.89
N LYS A 45 -14.75 8.02 3.11
CA LYS A 45 -15.77 7.94 2.05
C LYS A 45 -16.11 9.30 1.43
N ASP A 46 -16.29 10.32 2.27
CA ASP A 46 -16.89 11.59 1.90
C ASP A 46 -15.86 12.62 1.45
N THR A 47 -14.96 12.22 0.56
CA THR A 47 -14.15 13.21 -0.16
C THR A 47 -15.07 13.89 -1.17
N THR A 48 -15.70 15.00 -0.77
CA THR A 48 -16.54 15.83 -1.66
C THR A 48 -15.73 16.43 -2.83
N ARG A 49 -14.42 16.29 -2.78
CA ARG A 49 -13.44 16.77 -3.76
C ARG A 49 -12.59 15.61 -4.25
N SER A 50 -12.16 15.66 -5.51
CA SER A 50 -11.04 14.83 -5.96
C SER A 50 -9.76 15.22 -5.22
N PHE A 51 -8.77 14.32 -5.17
CA PHE A 51 -7.48 14.60 -4.54
C PHE A 51 -6.82 15.89 -5.08
N THR A 52 -6.87 16.11 -6.40
CA THR A 52 -6.35 17.34 -7.03
C THR A 52 -7.10 18.58 -6.54
N GLN A 53 -8.44 18.57 -6.57
CA GLN A 53 -9.24 19.70 -6.08
C GLN A 53 -9.00 19.95 -4.58
N PHE A 54 -8.73 18.91 -3.81
CA PHE A 54 -8.36 19.07 -2.41
C PHE A 54 -7.02 19.79 -2.27
N ILE A 55 -5.98 19.34 -2.98
CA ILE A 55 -4.66 19.98 -2.94
C ILE A 55 -4.77 21.46 -3.34
N GLU A 56 -5.45 21.73 -4.46
CA GLU A 56 -5.64 23.10 -4.97
C GLU A 56 -6.37 23.98 -3.96
N ALA A 57 -7.47 23.50 -3.37
CA ALA A 57 -8.26 24.27 -2.43
C ALA A 57 -7.53 24.59 -1.12
N ASN A 58 -6.55 23.76 -0.73
CA ASN A 58 -5.75 23.96 0.47
C ASN A 58 -4.36 24.53 0.17
N LYS A 59 -4.03 24.85 -1.09
CA LYS A 59 -2.74 25.37 -1.53
C LYS A 59 -1.54 24.52 -1.06
N ILE A 60 -1.73 23.21 -1.03
CA ILE A 60 -0.70 22.29 -0.52
C ILE A 60 0.36 22.12 -1.61
N GLU A 61 1.59 22.50 -1.28
CA GLU A 61 2.73 22.28 -2.18
C GLU A 61 2.98 20.78 -2.35
N HIS A 62 3.55 20.42 -3.51
CA HIS A 62 3.54 19.05 -4.00
C HIS A 62 4.23 18.01 -3.11
N ASP A 63 4.97 18.42 -2.07
CA ASP A 63 5.85 17.56 -1.28
C ASP A 63 5.72 17.70 0.27
N ASP A 64 4.92 18.65 0.80
CA ASP A 64 4.82 18.92 2.25
C ASP A 64 3.47 18.47 2.87
N PHE A 65 3.11 17.21 2.63
CA PHE A 65 1.74 16.73 2.83
C PHE A 65 1.45 16.19 4.24
N SER A 66 2.46 15.75 5.00
CA SER A 66 2.25 15.08 6.29
C SER A 66 1.76 16.04 7.38
N TYR A 67 2.17 17.31 7.34
CA TYR A 67 1.94 18.25 8.43
C TYR A 67 0.54 18.89 8.40
N GLU A 68 0.05 19.30 7.24
CA GLU A 68 -1.21 20.05 7.14
C GLU A 68 -2.48 19.19 7.18
N PHE A 69 -2.35 17.87 7.07
CA PHE A 69 -3.46 16.95 6.81
C PHE A 69 -4.00 16.16 8.02
N SER A 70 -3.20 16.06 9.08
CA SER A 70 -3.52 15.31 10.30
C SER A 70 -4.92 15.63 10.87
N PRO A 71 -5.41 16.89 10.88
CA PRO A 71 -6.74 17.20 11.45
C PRO A 71 -7.92 16.67 10.62
N PHE A 72 -7.83 16.71 9.29
CA PHE A 72 -8.91 16.24 8.39
C PHE A 72 -9.06 14.72 8.48
N PHE A 73 -7.93 14.00 8.51
CA PHE A 73 -7.94 12.53 8.58
C PHE A 73 -8.38 11.97 9.93
N LYS A 74 -8.14 12.69 11.03
CA LYS A 74 -8.54 12.28 12.37
C LYS A 74 -10.05 12.33 12.60
N LYS A 75 -10.79 13.16 11.86
CA LYS A 75 -12.24 13.37 12.07
C LYS A 75 -13.14 12.59 11.10
N GLY A 76 -12.65 12.23 9.91
CA GLY A 76 -13.48 11.55 8.91
C GLY A 76 -13.76 10.08 9.22
N LYS A 77 -14.99 9.63 8.94
CA LYS A 77 -15.38 8.22 9.08
C LYS A 77 -14.63 7.36 8.06
N LYS A 78 -13.74 6.50 8.56
CA LYS A 78 -12.93 5.60 7.73
C LYS A 78 -13.80 4.50 7.09
N ILE A 79 -13.51 4.17 5.82
CA ILE A 79 -14.16 3.06 5.08
C ILE A 79 -13.31 1.79 5.08
N ILE A 80 -12.02 1.95 5.32
CA ILE A 80 -11.03 0.89 5.47
C ILE A 80 -10.10 1.24 6.63
N GLN A 81 -9.40 0.24 7.14
CA GLN A 81 -8.23 0.43 7.99
C GLN A 81 -7.00 -0.07 7.22
N LEU A 82 -6.04 0.84 7.02
CA LEU A 82 -4.77 0.55 6.37
C LEU A 82 -3.82 -0.04 7.39
N ILE A 83 -3.38 -1.28 7.18
CA ILE A 83 -2.60 -2.03 8.17
C ILE A 83 -1.11 -1.91 7.86
N CYS A 84 -0.74 -2.14 6.60
CA CYS A 84 0.63 -2.03 6.12
C CYS A 84 0.62 -1.82 4.60
N TYR A 85 1.71 -1.31 4.05
CA TYR A 85 1.90 -1.20 2.61
C TYR A 85 3.37 -1.31 2.19
N CYS A 86 3.57 -1.63 0.92
CA CYS A 86 4.83 -1.45 0.20
C CYS A 86 4.53 -1.07 -1.25
N ILE A 87 5.11 0.05 -1.71
CA ILE A 87 5.03 0.52 -3.09
C ILE A 87 6.33 0.12 -3.77
N MET A 88 6.25 -0.67 -4.84
CA MET A 88 7.37 -1.18 -5.63
C MET A 88 7.36 -0.50 -7.00
N PRO A 89 8.48 -0.44 -7.75
CA PRO A 89 8.56 0.29 -9.02
C PRO A 89 7.44 -0.03 -10.04
N THR A 90 6.97 -1.27 -10.03
CA THR A 90 5.97 -1.80 -10.98
C THR A 90 4.65 -2.21 -10.35
N HIS A 91 4.51 -2.19 -9.02
CA HIS A 91 3.35 -2.76 -8.34
C HIS A 91 3.20 -2.27 -6.91
N ILE A 92 2.05 -2.55 -6.29
CA ILE A 92 1.76 -2.20 -4.89
C ILE A 92 1.23 -3.40 -4.12
N HIS A 93 1.60 -3.51 -2.85
CA HIS A 93 1.08 -4.48 -1.89
C HIS A 93 0.55 -3.75 -0.65
N ILE A 94 -0.66 -4.10 -0.21
CA ILE A 94 -1.37 -3.41 0.87
C ILE A 94 -2.12 -4.42 1.74
N GLY A 95 -2.00 -4.32 3.06
CA GLY A 95 -2.89 -4.99 4.01
C GLY A 95 -4.06 -4.07 4.39
N LEU A 96 -5.30 -4.49 4.13
CA LEU A 96 -6.50 -3.69 4.36
C LEU A 96 -7.56 -4.46 5.15
N LYS A 97 -8.12 -3.83 6.18
CA LYS A 97 -9.36 -4.29 6.84
C LYS A 97 -10.54 -3.52 6.27
N GLN A 98 -11.62 -4.20 5.89
CA GLN A 98 -12.82 -3.53 5.41
C GLN A 98 -13.68 -3.04 6.60
N LEU A 99 -14.05 -1.76 6.63
CA LEU A 99 -14.87 -1.20 7.71
C LEU A 99 -16.30 -0.86 7.28
N GLN A 100 -16.54 -0.72 5.97
CA GLN A 100 -17.85 -0.46 5.39
C GLN A 100 -18.04 -1.27 4.11
N ASP A 101 -19.29 -1.55 3.75
CA ASP A 101 -19.62 -2.26 2.52
C ASP A 101 -18.93 -1.62 1.32
N ASP A 102 -18.27 -2.46 0.53
CA ASP A 102 -17.47 -2.09 -0.64
C ASP A 102 -16.30 -1.13 -0.34
N GLY A 103 -15.93 -0.91 0.93
CA GLY A 103 -14.92 0.05 1.34
C GLY A 103 -13.57 -0.15 0.66
N ILE A 104 -13.06 -1.38 0.60
CA ILE A 104 -11.81 -1.69 -0.11
C ILE A 104 -11.95 -1.46 -1.62
N SER A 105 -13.09 -1.82 -2.21
CA SER A 105 -13.34 -1.62 -3.64
C SER A 105 -13.38 -0.14 -4.03
N ILE A 106 -14.05 0.68 -3.21
CA ILE A 106 -14.12 2.14 -3.38
C ILE A 106 -12.73 2.75 -3.19
N PHE A 107 -12.05 2.40 -2.09
CA PHE A 107 -10.69 2.85 -1.78
C PHE A 107 -9.72 2.59 -2.94
N MET A 108 -9.60 1.33 -3.36
CA MET A 108 -8.68 0.95 -4.43
C MET A 108 -9.09 1.55 -5.78
N GLY A 109 -10.38 1.62 -6.08
CA GLY A 109 -10.87 2.27 -7.30
C GLY A 109 -10.41 3.72 -7.38
N ASN A 110 -10.57 4.48 -6.30
CA ASN A 110 -10.17 5.88 -6.23
C ASN A 110 -8.66 6.06 -6.30
N VAL A 111 -7.89 5.28 -5.53
CA VAL A 111 -6.41 5.32 -5.52
C VAL A 111 -5.85 5.03 -6.92
N LEU A 112 -6.24 3.90 -7.52
CA LEU A 112 -5.68 3.44 -8.79
C LEU A 112 -6.07 4.36 -9.95
N ASN A 113 -7.31 4.85 -9.98
CA ASN A 113 -7.78 5.78 -11.02
C ASN A 113 -7.12 7.15 -10.90
N SER A 114 -7.02 7.68 -9.68
CA SER A 114 -6.38 8.98 -9.43
C SER A 114 -4.90 8.95 -9.83
N TYR A 115 -4.19 7.88 -9.45
CA TYR A 115 -2.80 7.69 -9.84
C TYR A 115 -2.63 7.51 -11.35
N SER A 116 -3.47 6.69 -11.99
CA SER A 116 -3.42 6.49 -13.46
C SER A 116 -3.59 7.81 -14.21
N ARG A 117 -4.54 8.64 -13.77
CA ARG A 117 -4.78 9.96 -14.38
C ARG A 117 -3.57 10.88 -14.20
N TYR A 118 -3.02 10.95 -12.98
CA TYR A 118 -1.81 11.73 -12.70
C TYR A 118 -0.64 11.29 -13.58
N PHE A 119 -0.34 9.99 -13.60
CA PHE A 119 0.78 9.43 -14.35
C PHE A 119 0.61 9.67 -15.86
N ASN A 120 -0.57 9.40 -16.41
CA ASN A 120 -0.84 9.58 -17.84
C ASN A 120 -0.70 11.06 -18.26
N ILE A 121 -1.18 12.01 -17.45
CA ILE A 121 -1.02 13.44 -17.73
C ILE A 121 0.46 13.83 -17.68
N LYS A 122 1.17 13.47 -16.60
CA LYS A 122 2.58 13.83 -16.39
C LYS A 122 3.47 13.29 -17.51
N HIS A 123 3.26 12.05 -17.93
CA HIS A 123 4.07 11.34 -18.92
C HIS A 123 3.50 11.42 -20.35
N LYS A 124 2.47 12.25 -20.59
CA LYS A 124 1.77 12.38 -21.89
C LYS A 124 1.34 11.02 -22.48
N ARG A 125 1.03 10.06 -21.61
CA ARG A 125 0.66 8.69 -21.95
C ARG A 125 -0.86 8.57 -22.08
N LYS A 126 -1.30 7.60 -22.89
CA LYS A 126 -2.70 7.17 -22.99
C LYS A 126 -2.82 5.69 -22.64
N GLY A 127 -4.03 5.29 -22.26
CA GLY A 127 -4.37 3.89 -22.01
C GLY A 127 -4.22 3.45 -20.55
N PRO A 128 -4.44 2.15 -20.28
CA PRO A 128 -4.37 1.59 -18.94
C PRO A 128 -2.95 1.66 -18.38
N LEU A 129 -2.88 1.82 -17.06
CA LEU A 129 -1.63 1.76 -16.28
C LEU A 129 -1.51 0.43 -15.53
N TRP A 130 -2.62 -0.07 -14.99
CA TRP A 130 -2.71 -1.28 -14.16
C TRP A 130 -3.24 -2.49 -14.94
N GLN A 131 -2.91 -3.71 -14.49
CA GLN A 131 -3.43 -4.99 -15.01
C GLN A 131 -4.89 -5.24 -14.62
N GLY A 132 -5.76 -4.27 -14.92
CA GLY A 132 -7.18 -4.31 -14.59
C GLY A 132 -7.45 -4.06 -13.11
N ARG A 133 -8.39 -4.83 -12.56
CA ARG A 133 -8.82 -4.70 -11.15
C ARG A 133 -7.76 -5.24 -10.21
N PHE A 134 -7.69 -4.68 -9.00
CA PHE A 134 -6.84 -5.23 -7.95
C PHE A 134 -7.20 -6.69 -7.64
N ARG A 135 -6.18 -7.45 -7.27
CA ARG A 135 -6.29 -8.80 -6.72
C ARG A 135 -6.32 -8.74 -5.21
N ASN A 136 -6.93 -9.74 -4.58
CA ASN A 136 -7.00 -9.83 -3.13
C ASN A 136 -6.96 -11.28 -2.65
N ALA A 137 -6.52 -11.48 -1.41
CA ALA A 137 -6.56 -12.73 -0.68
C ALA A 137 -7.00 -12.46 0.76
N LEU A 138 -7.93 -13.27 1.29
CA LEU A 138 -8.40 -13.19 2.67
C LEU A 138 -7.30 -13.62 3.63
N ILE A 139 -7.17 -12.91 4.75
CA ILE A 139 -6.27 -13.23 5.86
C ILE A 139 -7.14 -13.73 7.00
N ALA A 140 -7.02 -15.02 7.29
CA ALA A 140 -7.97 -15.73 8.14
C ALA A 140 -7.67 -15.61 9.64
N ASN A 141 -6.45 -15.27 10.03
CA ASN A 141 -6.03 -15.18 11.43
C ASN A 141 -4.82 -14.25 11.63
N ASP A 142 -4.51 -13.98 12.90
CA ASP A 142 -3.45 -13.05 13.32
C ASP A 142 -2.05 -13.52 12.93
N GLU A 143 -1.80 -14.83 12.92
CA GLU A 143 -0.53 -15.41 12.48
C GLU A 143 -0.31 -15.14 10.98
N GLN A 144 -1.32 -15.39 10.14
CA GLN A 144 -1.28 -15.04 8.72
C GLN A 144 -1.11 -13.55 8.51
N LEU A 145 -1.74 -12.71 9.35
CA LEU A 145 -1.59 -11.26 9.28
C LEU A 145 -0.15 -10.84 9.58
N LEU A 146 0.46 -11.37 10.63
CA LEU A 146 1.85 -11.08 10.98
C LEU A 146 2.82 -11.55 9.88
N HIS A 147 2.59 -12.73 9.29
CA HIS A 147 3.40 -13.18 8.15
C HIS A 147 3.19 -12.33 6.90
N LEU A 148 1.97 -11.85 6.66
CA LEU A 148 1.68 -10.93 5.56
C LEU A 148 2.47 -9.63 5.69
N THR A 149 2.48 -9.00 6.88
CA THR A 149 3.20 -7.73 7.07
C THR A 149 4.70 -7.90 6.80
N ARG A 150 5.32 -8.99 7.27
CA ARG A 150 6.71 -9.35 6.94
C ARG A 150 6.91 -9.54 5.44
N TYR A 151 6.04 -10.32 4.78
CA TYR A 151 6.12 -10.53 3.34
C TYR A 151 6.11 -9.19 2.60
N ILE A 152 5.18 -8.30 2.95
CA ILE A 152 5.05 -6.97 2.34
C ILE A 152 6.30 -6.12 2.57
N HIS A 153 6.83 -6.05 3.80
CA HIS A 153 7.99 -5.22 4.12
C HIS A 153 9.31 -5.76 3.58
N LEU A 154 9.43 -7.06 3.33
CA LEU A 154 10.60 -7.67 2.72
C LEU A 154 10.58 -7.67 1.19
N ASN A 155 9.50 -7.21 0.53
CA ASN A 155 9.44 -7.16 -0.94
C ASN A 155 10.63 -6.40 -1.58
N PRO A 156 11.01 -5.20 -1.11
CA PRO A 156 12.15 -4.45 -1.66
C PRO A 156 13.48 -5.22 -1.55
N VAL A 157 13.69 -5.88 -0.42
CA VAL A 157 14.90 -6.68 -0.14
C VAL A 157 14.95 -7.96 -0.99
N THR A 158 13.79 -8.57 -1.19
CA THR A 158 13.60 -9.76 -2.02
C THR A 158 13.86 -9.45 -3.49
N ALA A 159 13.47 -8.25 -3.94
CA ALA A 159 13.69 -7.76 -5.31
C ALA A 159 15.10 -7.15 -5.51
N TYR A 160 15.99 -7.24 -4.51
CA TYR A 160 17.34 -6.66 -4.55
C TYR A 160 17.37 -5.15 -4.83
N LEU A 161 16.31 -4.42 -4.46
CA LEU A 161 16.27 -2.95 -4.56
C LEU A 161 17.05 -2.29 -3.43
N VAL A 162 17.09 -2.96 -2.27
CA VAL A 162 17.79 -2.54 -1.05
C VAL A 162 18.29 -3.77 -0.29
N ASP A 163 19.25 -3.60 0.60
CA ASP A 163 19.77 -4.69 1.44
C ASP A 163 18.91 -4.90 2.69
N ARG A 164 18.28 -3.83 3.17
CA ARG A 164 17.50 -3.83 4.41
C ARG A 164 16.16 -3.12 4.24
N PRO A 165 15.09 -3.58 4.91
CA PRO A 165 13.74 -3.04 4.72
C PRO A 165 13.62 -1.55 5.11
N GLU A 166 14.38 -1.06 6.08
CA GLU A 166 14.40 0.37 6.46
C GLU A 166 14.95 1.30 5.38
N GLN A 167 15.71 0.78 4.41
CA GLN A 167 16.25 1.59 3.31
C GLN A 167 15.17 1.88 2.26
N TRP A 168 13.99 1.26 2.35
CA TRP A 168 12.88 1.47 1.44
C TRP A 168 11.78 2.32 2.08
N PHE A 169 11.91 3.64 1.96
CA PHE A 169 11.00 4.64 2.52
C PHE A 169 9.57 4.60 1.96
N PHE A 170 9.35 3.89 0.85
CA PHE A 170 8.04 3.73 0.22
C PHE A 170 7.29 2.48 0.71
N SER A 171 7.56 2.08 1.95
CA SER A 171 6.84 1.05 2.69
C SER A 171 6.46 1.56 4.07
N SER A 172 5.54 0.85 4.72
CA SER A 172 5.18 1.16 6.11
C SER A 172 6.10 0.50 7.15
N TYR A 173 7.27 -0.04 6.77
CA TYR A 173 8.13 -0.77 7.70
C TYR A 173 8.56 0.10 8.89
N GLU A 174 8.94 1.35 8.63
CA GLU A 174 9.38 2.29 9.66
C GLU A 174 8.27 2.67 10.67
N GLU A 175 7.00 2.58 10.26
CA GLU A 175 5.86 2.79 11.15
C GLU A 175 5.76 1.69 12.22
N PHE A 176 6.29 0.48 11.92
CA PHE A 176 6.30 -0.68 12.81
C PHE A 176 7.55 -0.72 13.70
N THR A 177 8.66 -0.12 13.26
CA THR A 177 9.92 -0.09 14.03
C THR A 177 10.07 1.14 14.93
N ASN A 178 9.03 1.98 15.04
CA ASN A 178 9.01 3.25 15.79
C ASN A 178 10.07 4.28 15.31
N ASN A 179 10.45 4.23 14.04
CA ASN A 179 11.30 5.26 13.44
C ASN A 179 10.48 6.45 12.89
N THR A 180 9.16 6.28 12.79
CA THR A 180 8.23 7.32 12.33
C THR A 180 7.54 7.98 13.52
N GLU A 181 7.51 9.31 13.54
CA GLU A 181 6.70 10.05 14.52
C GLU A 181 5.22 9.65 14.43
N LYS A 182 4.54 9.56 15.57
CA LYS A 182 3.13 9.11 15.64
C LYS A 182 2.18 9.91 14.76
N LEU A 183 2.49 11.18 14.47
CA LEU A 183 1.69 12.05 13.61
C LEU A 183 1.84 11.72 12.11
N ASN A 184 2.90 11.00 11.73
CA ASN A 184 3.25 10.69 10.34
C ASN A 184 2.87 9.26 9.93
N LYS A 185 2.26 8.48 10.83
CA LYS A 185 1.80 7.12 10.52
C LYS A 185 0.57 7.14 9.62
N LEU A 186 0.64 6.42 8.49
CA LEU A 186 -0.50 6.21 7.59
C LEU A 186 -1.31 4.98 8.01
N CYS A 187 -0.63 4.02 8.65
CA CYS A 187 -1.18 2.75 9.06
C CYS A 187 -1.75 2.82 10.47
N ARG A 188 -2.79 2.01 10.69
CA ARG A 188 -3.36 1.71 11.98
C ARG A 188 -3.37 0.19 12.10
N TYR A 189 -2.43 -0.35 12.86
CA TYR A 189 -2.27 -1.79 13.06
C TYR A 189 -2.28 -2.16 14.55
N GLU A 190 -2.11 -1.20 15.44
CA GLU A 190 -1.91 -1.41 16.88
C GLU A 190 -3.14 -2.00 17.59
N ASP A 191 -4.33 -1.94 16.99
CA ASP A 191 -5.56 -2.55 17.51
C ASP A 191 -5.84 -3.95 16.94
N ILE A 192 -4.97 -4.47 16.08
CA ILE A 192 -5.12 -5.79 15.43
C ILE A 192 -3.84 -6.64 15.49
N LEU A 193 -2.67 -6.03 15.68
CA LEU A 193 -1.39 -6.71 15.83
C LEU A 193 -0.72 -6.19 17.09
N ASP A 194 -0.66 -7.06 18.10
CA ASP A 194 0.08 -6.81 19.33
C ASP A 194 1.53 -7.31 19.18
N ILE A 195 2.41 -6.43 18.69
CA ILE A 195 3.84 -6.74 18.57
C ILE A 195 4.69 -5.51 18.84
N HIS A 196 5.70 -5.66 19.68
CA HIS A 196 6.63 -4.57 19.97
C HIS A 196 7.59 -4.33 18.81
N SER A 197 7.97 -3.07 18.59
CA SER A 197 8.82 -2.66 17.47
C SER A 197 10.15 -3.42 17.35
N LYS A 198 10.79 -3.72 18.49
CA LYS A 198 12.04 -4.52 18.53
C LYS A 198 11.81 -5.98 18.14
N GLU A 199 10.69 -6.56 18.54
CA GLU A 199 10.33 -7.94 18.21
C GLU A 199 9.93 -8.04 16.75
N TYR A 200 9.15 -7.07 16.26
CA TYR A 200 8.79 -6.95 14.86
C TYR A 200 10.03 -6.86 13.97
N LYS A 201 10.99 -5.99 14.32
CA LYS A 201 12.26 -5.86 13.60
C LYS A 201 12.98 -7.21 13.49
N LYS A 202 13.15 -7.92 14.60
CA LYS A 202 13.79 -9.25 14.63
C LYS A 202 13.01 -10.27 13.78
N PHE A 203 11.69 -10.28 13.88
CA PHE A 203 10.80 -11.19 13.15
C PHE A 203 10.90 -10.98 11.63
N VAL A 204 10.98 -9.73 11.18
CA VAL A 204 11.11 -9.39 9.76
C VAL A 204 12.52 -9.69 9.27
N GLU A 205 13.55 -9.12 9.90
CA GLU A 205 14.93 -9.23 9.44
C GLU A 205 15.47 -10.66 9.52
N GLY A 206 15.01 -11.45 10.50
CA GLY A 206 15.37 -12.87 10.63
C GLY A 206 14.90 -13.76 9.48
N ALA A 207 13.99 -13.27 8.62
CA ALA A 207 13.46 -14.03 7.48
C ALA A 207 14.04 -13.61 6.12
N ILE A 208 15.03 -12.72 6.06
CA ILE A 208 15.57 -12.19 4.79
C ILE A 208 16.05 -13.32 3.87
N SER A 209 16.91 -14.22 4.37
CA SER A 209 17.46 -15.33 3.58
C SER A 209 16.37 -16.27 3.10
N TYR A 210 15.49 -16.71 4.02
CA TYR A 210 14.37 -17.59 3.72
C TYR A 210 13.42 -17.00 2.66
N GLN A 211 13.12 -15.70 2.75
CA GLN A 211 12.22 -15.07 1.79
C GLN A 211 12.87 -14.93 0.40
N ARG A 212 14.19 -14.70 0.32
CA ARG A 212 14.92 -14.72 -0.96
C ARG A 212 14.90 -16.11 -1.60
N GLU A 213 15.13 -17.17 -0.83
CA GLU A 213 15.05 -18.56 -1.30
C GLU A 213 13.66 -18.92 -1.82
N LEU A 214 12.60 -18.53 -1.09
CA LEU A 214 11.22 -18.71 -1.55
C LEU A 214 10.93 -17.95 -2.84
N ALA A 215 11.44 -16.74 -3.00
CA ALA A 215 11.22 -15.94 -4.20
C ALA A 215 11.94 -16.52 -5.42
N GLN A 216 13.18 -17.00 -5.25
CA GLN A 216 13.90 -17.73 -6.29
C GLN A 216 13.15 -19.01 -6.68
N SER A 217 12.66 -19.77 -5.69
CA SER A 217 11.87 -20.98 -5.92
C SER A 217 10.56 -20.68 -6.66
N LYS A 218 9.88 -19.58 -6.33
CA LYS A 218 8.68 -19.14 -7.06
C LYS A 218 9.02 -18.69 -8.48
N HIS A 219 10.10 -17.95 -8.70
CA HIS A 219 10.52 -17.54 -10.04
C HIS A 219 10.77 -18.75 -10.94
N LEU A 220 11.47 -19.76 -10.41
CA LEU A 220 11.70 -21.04 -11.09
C LEU A 220 10.42 -21.84 -11.39
N LEU A 221 9.32 -21.61 -10.66
CA LEU A 221 8.03 -22.28 -10.85
C LEU A 221 7.05 -21.50 -11.73
N PHE A 222 7.28 -20.19 -11.96
CA PHE A 222 6.37 -19.31 -12.71
C PHE A 222 6.96 -18.80 -14.04
N ASP A 223 8.20 -19.16 -14.38
CA ASP A 223 8.79 -18.88 -15.70
C ASP A 223 8.22 -19.80 -16.82
N ASP A 224 7.30 -20.71 -16.49
CA ASP A 224 6.59 -21.59 -17.46
C ASP A 224 5.22 -21.07 -17.92
N GLU A 225 4.74 -19.91 -17.44
CA GLU A 225 3.48 -19.30 -17.91
C GLU A 225 3.73 -17.93 -18.56
N GLY A 226 4.35 -17.97 -19.75
CA GLY A 226 4.45 -16.85 -20.70
C GLY A 226 3.21 -16.69 -21.59
#